data_AF-A0A7Y4MTH0-F1
#
_entry.id   AF-A0A7Y4MTH0-F1
#
_cell.length_a   1.000
_cell.length_b   1.000
_cell.length_c   1.000
_cell.angle_alpha   90.00
_cell.angle_beta   90.00
_cell.angle_gamma   90.00
#
_symmetry.space_group_name_H-M   'P 1'
#
loop_
_entity.id
_entity.type
_entity.pdbx_description
1 polymer ?
#
loop_
_entity_poly.entity_id
_entity_poly.type
_entity_poly.pdbx_seq_one_letter_code
_entity_poly.pdbx_strand_id
1 'polypeptide(L)'
;MVQRPTTRRRQGGFTLLLAMGVVTMVTLAVLLSYGVVSREAEVQGDGRRYKEAYFAAEAGLAEGREAMRIRLGTDQTYSGVLAVLPVVNEPGLNGGDRPFLEVLEGPGGAGTWNSLAIVEEDLAPAERQSPTGEAFAAFPLQENVRYRVFARDDEDPVDPTDPTPANQGIRDTNKQVWLIAVGEVVGPANSRPTRAVIHALITNENAPAVTRPGSGSDSGGPEGTHDSGEEEPIDVENEVVVLSSTP
;
A
#
# COMPACT_ATOMS: atom_id res chain seq x y z
N MET A 1 -91.90 35.91 -20.71
CA MET A 1 -90.74 36.08 -19.82
C MET A 1 -89.59 35.23 -20.38
N VAL A 2 -88.50 35.85 -20.84
CA VAL A 2 -87.35 35.16 -21.44
C VAL A 2 -86.27 35.02 -20.38
N GLN A 3 -85.95 33.78 -20.01
CA GLN A 3 -84.94 33.45 -19.01
C GLN A 3 -83.55 33.48 -19.69
N ARG A 4 -82.73 34.48 -19.38
CA ARG A 4 -81.35 34.55 -19.88
C ARG A 4 -80.45 33.60 -19.06
N PRO A 5 -79.69 32.69 -19.69
CA PRO A 5 -78.73 31.88 -18.97
C PRO A 5 -77.51 32.73 -18.58
N THR A 6 -77.19 32.77 -17.29
CA THR A 6 -75.96 33.38 -16.79
C THR A 6 -74.78 32.47 -17.12
N THR A 7 -73.91 32.94 -18.01
CA THR A 7 -72.62 32.28 -18.30
C THR A 7 -71.71 32.37 -17.08
N ARG A 8 -71.69 31.31 -16.25
CA ARG A 8 -70.70 31.11 -15.20
C ARG A 8 -69.35 30.79 -15.86
N ARG A 9 -68.53 31.81 -16.10
CA ARG A 9 -67.17 31.67 -16.66
C ARG A 9 -66.31 30.92 -15.64
N ARG A 10 -65.91 29.67 -15.93
CA ARG A 10 -64.98 28.88 -15.10
C ARG A 10 -63.61 29.56 -15.07
N GLN A 11 -63.31 30.32 -14.01
CA GLN A 11 -62.02 30.97 -13.78
C GLN A 11 -60.90 30.03 -13.27
N GLY A 12 -61.18 28.74 -13.05
CA GLY A 12 -60.24 27.81 -12.40
C GLY A 12 -59.25 27.08 -13.32
N GLY A 13 -59.39 27.14 -14.65
CA GLY A 13 -58.57 26.34 -15.57
C GLY A 13 -57.12 26.84 -15.68
N PHE A 14 -56.92 28.15 -15.76
CA PHE A 14 -55.60 28.76 -15.91
C PHE A 14 -54.76 28.70 -14.62
N THR A 15 -55.39 28.95 -13.47
CA THR A 15 -54.72 28.86 -12.16
C THR A 15 -54.31 27.43 -11.83
N LEU A 16 -55.10 26.43 -12.24
CA LEU A 16 -54.76 25.02 -12.05
C LEU A 16 -53.60 24.58 -12.95
N LEU A 17 -53.55 25.05 -14.20
CA LEU A 17 -52.42 24.83 -15.10
C LEU A 17 -51.13 25.51 -14.59
N LEU A 18 -51.24 26.74 -14.07
CA LEU A 18 -50.12 27.44 -13.46
C LEU A 18 -49.59 26.68 -12.23
N ALA A 19 -50.48 26.26 -11.33
CA ALA A 19 -50.10 25.49 -10.15
C ALA A 19 -49.43 24.16 -10.52
N MET A 20 -49.96 23.45 -11.52
CA MET A 20 -49.36 22.20 -12.00
C MET A 20 -47.99 22.43 -12.66
N GLY A 21 -47.83 23.53 -13.42
CA GLY A 21 -46.54 23.94 -13.98
C GLY A 21 -45.49 24.26 -12.91
N VAL A 22 -45.88 24.95 -11.84
CA VAL A 22 -44.97 25.26 -10.72
C VAL A 22 -44.58 23.98 -9.97
N VAL A 23 -45.55 23.12 -9.65
CA VAL A 23 -45.28 21.86 -8.94
C VAL A 23 -44.34 20.95 -9.75
N THR A 24 -44.56 20.83 -11.06
CA THR A 24 -43.69 20.04 -11.95
C THR A 24 -42.29 20.63 -12.06
N MET A 25 -42.15 21.96 -12.13
CA MET A 25 -40.84 22.61 -12.12
C MET A 25 -40.10 22.39 -10.80
N VAL A 26 -40.78 22.52 -9.66
CA VAL A 26 -40.18 22.29 -8.33
C VAL A 26 -39.76 20.84 -8.16
N THR A 27 -40.60 19.88 -8.56
CA THR A 27 -40.23 18.46 -8.50
C THR A 27 -39.07 18.12 -9.42
N LEU A 28 -39.02 18.68 -10.64
CA LEU A 28 -37.87 18.51 -11.53
C LEU A 28 -36.59 19.08 -10.90
N ALA A 29 -36.66 20.28 -10.32
CA ALA A 29 -35.52 20.90 -9.66
C ALA A 29 -35.00 20.04 -8.49
N VAL A 30 -35.91 19.53 -7.64
CA VAL A 30 -35.58 18.65 -6.51
C VAL A 30 -34.94 17.34 -6.98
N LEU A 31 -35.47 16.71 -8.02
CA LEU A 31 -34.90 15.48 -8.58
C LEU A 31 -33.49 15.70 -9.14
N LEU A 32 -33.26 16.84 -9.81
CA LEU A 32 -31.93 17.21 -10.30
C LEU A 32 -30.95 17.48 -9.14
N SER A 33 -31.40 18.16 -8.09
CA SER A 33 -30.59 18.41 -6.88
C SER A 33 -30.21 17.11 -6.18
N TYR A 34 -31.14 16.15 -6.03
CA TYR A 34 -30.82 14.84 -5.46
C TYR A 34 -29.78 14.08 -6.29
N GLY A 35 -29.86 14.15 -7.62
CA GLY A 35 -28.87 13.53 -8.50
C GLY A 35 -27.47 14.09 -8.32
N VAL A 36 -27.33 15.40 -8.14
CA VAL A 36 -26.01 16.04 -7.90
C VAL A 36 -25.46 15.66 -6.53
N VAL A 37 -26.28 15.77 -5.47
CA VAL A 37 -25.87 15.42 -4.11
C VAL A 37 -25.48 13.94 -4.01
N SER A 38 -26.21 13.06 -4.67
CA SER A 38 -25.90 11.62 -4.67
C SER A 38 -24.54 11.32 -5.31
N ARG A 39 -24.22 11.97 -6.44
CA ARG A 39 -22.92 11.79 -7.10
C ARG A 39 -21.77 12.35 -6.27
N GLU A 40 -21.98 13.50 -5.66
CA GLU A 40 -20.95 14.12 -4.82
C GLU A 40 -20.72 13.32 -3.54
N ALA A 41 -21.78 12.78 -2.94
CA ALA A 41 -21.69 11.87 -1.81
C ALA A 41 -20.95 10.57 -2.16
N GLU A 42 -21.17 10.02 -3.36
CA GLU A 42 -20.46 8.83 -3.85
C GLU A 42 -18.96 9.10 -4.00
N VAL A 43 -18.57 10.23 -4.60
CA VAL A 43 -17.16 10.64 -4.75
C VAL A 43 -16.49 10.85 -3.39
N GLN A 44 -17.19 11.47 -2.43
CA GLN A 44 -16.67 11.63 -1.06
C GLN A 44 -16.55 10.29 -0.33
N GLY A 45 -17.51 9.39 -0.53
CA GLY A 45 -17.50 8.03 0.00
C GLY A 45 -16.32 7.21 -0.54
N ASP A 46 -16.03 7.31 -1.83
CA ASP A 46 -14.88 6.67 -2.46
C ASP A 46 -13.55 7.24 -1.95
N GLY A 47 -13.46 8.56 -1.82
CA GLY A 47 -12.29 9.22 -1.24
C GLY A 47 -12.02 8.79 0.21
N ARG A 48 -13.07 8.59 1.00
CA ARG A 48 -12.94 8.06 2.37
C ARG A 48 -12.47 6.61 2.37
N ARG A 49 -13.10 5.74 1.58
CA ARG A 49 -12.72 4.31 1.46
C ARG A 49 -11.28 4.15 0.98
N TYR A 50 -10.82 5.00 0.06
CA TYR A 50 -9.43 4.99 -0.40
C TYR A 50 -8.46 5.38 0.72
N LYS A 51 -8.77 6.40 1.53
CA LYS A 51 -7.94 6.78 2.69
C LYS A 51 -7.88 5.66 3.72
N GLU A 52 -9.00 5.01 4.00
CA GLU A 52 -9.06 3.86 4.91
C GLU A 52 -8.21 2.68 4.38
N ALA A 53 -8.32 2.36 3.08
CA ALA A 53 -7.46 1.36 2.43
C ALA A 53 -5.97 1.75 2.51
N TYR A 54 -5.66 3.03 2.33
CA TYR A 54 -4.29 3.53 2.38
C TYR A 54 -3.70 3.43 3.79
N PHE A 55 -4.45 3.81 4.84
CA PHE A 55 -4.02 3.60 6.23
C PHE A 55 -3.84 2.12 6.56
N ALA A 56 -4.70 1.24 6.02
CA ALA A 56 -4.54 -0.20 6.19
C ALA A 56 -3.26 -0.72 5.53
N ALA A 57 -2.94 -0.21 4.34
CA ALA A 57 -1.69 -0.52 3.67
C ALA A 57 -0.48 0.01 4.45
N GLU A 58 -0.54 1.22 5.03
CA GLU A 58 0.55 1.76 5.86
C GLU A 58 0.77 0.96 7.14
N ALA A 59 -0.32 0.59 7.83
CA ALA A 59 -0.25 -0.27 9.01
C ALA A 59 0.36 -1.63 8.66
N GLY A 60 -0.11 -2.25 7.57
CA GLY A 60 0.47 -3.49 7.05
C GLY A 60 1.95 -3.33 6.69
N LEU A 61 2.34 -2.23 6.04
CA LEU A 61 3.74 -1.98 5.71
C LEU A 61 4.60 -1.87 6.97
N ALA A 62 4.14 -1.15 7.99
CA ALA A 62 4.86 -1.00 9.25
C ALA A 62 5.06 -2.35 9.95
N GLU A 63 4.00 -3.16 10.05
CA GLU A 63 4.07 -4.51 10.61
C GLU A 63 4.96 -5.43 9.76
N GLY A 64 4.84 -5.37 8.44
CA GLY A 64 5.64 -6.17 7.51
C GLY A 64 7.13 -5.84 7.61
N ARG A 65 7.49 -4.57 7.78
CA ARG A 65 8.89 -4.15 8.02
C ARG A 65 9.44 -4.80 9.28
N GLU A 66 8.65 -4.79 10.35
CA GLU A 66 9.05 -5.40 11.61
C GLU A 66 9.15 -6.93 11.50
N ALA A 67 8.19 -7.56 10.83
CA ALA A 67 8.19 -9.00 10.61
C ALA A 67 9.38 -9.44 9.73
N MET A 68 9.77 -8.64 8.73
CA MET A 68 11.00 -8.87 7.96
C MET A 68 12.26 -8.68 8.82
N ARG A 69 12.29 -7.66 9.69
CA ARG A 69 13.41 -7.43 10.62
C ARG A 69 13.59 -8.60 11.59
N ILE A 70 12.50 -9.12 12.16
CA ILE A 70 12.53 -10.27 13.07
C ILE A 70 13.02 -11.52 12.35
N ARG A 71 12.52 -11.79 11.14
CA ARG A 71 12.93 -12.96 10.34
C ARG A 71 14.38 -12.88 9.88
N LEU A 72 14.86 -11.69 9.53
CA LEU A 72 16.24 -11.46 9.12
C LEU A 72 17.23 -11.76 10.24
N GLY A 73 16.88 -11.44 11.49
CA GLY A 73 17.71 -11.77 12.65
C GLY A 73 19.13 -11.20 12.54
N THR A 74 20.12 -12.10 12.39
CA THR A 74 21.54 -11.76 12.23
C THR A 74 22.04 -11.84 10.78
N ASP A 75 21.20 -12.25 9.84
CA ASP A 75 21.58 -12.42 8.44
C ASP A 75 21.82 -11.07 7.77
N GLN A 76 22.78 -11.04 6.84
CA GLN A 76 23.13 -9.83 6.10
C GLN A 76 22.28 -9.63 4.84
N THR A 77 21.74 -10.72 4.28
CA THR A 77 20.93 -10.72 3.06
C THR A 77 19.55 -11.30 3.35
N TYR A 78 18.56 -10.91 2.54
CA TYR A 78 17.21 -11.44 2.62
C TYR A 78 17.05 -12.82 1.99
N SER A 79 18.07 -13.37 1.32
CA SER A 79 18.00 -14.66 0.62
C SER A 79 17.41 -15.79 1.47
N GLY A 80 17.87 -15.93 2.72
CA GLY A 80 17.36 -16.95 3.64
C GLY A 80 15.90 -16.70 4.04
N VAL A 81 15.52 -15.43 4.22
CA VAL A 81 14.15 -15.03 4.56
C VAL A 81 13.21 -15.27 3.38
N LEU A 82 13.58 -14.86 2.17
CA LEU A 82 12.76 -15.02 0.98
C LEU A 82 12.51 -16.50 0.64
N ALA A 83 13.51 -17.36 0.88
CA ALA A 83 13.40 -18.79 0.60
C ALA A 83 12.36 -19.54 1.46
N VAL A 84 11.99 -18.98 2.62
CA VAL A 84 11.03 -19.61 3.55
C VAL A 84 9.63 -19.01 3.49
N LEU A 85 9.46 -17.85 2.82
CA LEU A 85 8.16 -17.22 2.73
C LEU A 85 7.24 -17.95 1.74
N PRO A 86 5.93 -18.06 2.04
CA PRO A 86 4.98 -18.69 1.13
C PRO A 86 4.79 -17.88 -0.14
N VAL A 87 4.89 -18.53 -1.29
CA VAL A 87 4.54 -17.94 -2.59
C VAL A 87 3.03 -17.87 -2.71
N VAL A 88 2.49 -16.69 -3.02
CA VAL A 88 1.05 -16.51 -3.20
C VAL A 88 0.72 -15.90 -4.55
N ASN A 89 -0.30 -16.47 -5.20
CA ASN A 89 -0.86 -15.97 -6.44
C ASN A 89 -2.15 -15.18 -6.13
N GLU A 90 -2.06 -13.86 -6.10
CA GLU A 90 -3.21 -12.97 -5.92
C GLU A 90 -3.75 -12.51 -7.28
N PRO A 91 -5.08 -12.48 -7.51
CA PRO A 91 -5.65 -11.95 -8.74
C PRO A 91 -5.19 -10.51 -9.01
N GLY A 92 -4.50 -10.31 -10.15
CA GLY A 92 -3.92 -9.01 -10.54
C GLY A 92 -2.44 -8.84 -10.16
N LEU A 93 -1.86 -9.77 -9.40
CA LEU A 93 -0.44 -9.85 -9.09
C LEU A 93 0.12 -11.15 -9.69
N ASN A 94 0.53 -11.10 -10.95
CA ASN A 94 1.22 -12.23 -11.58
C ASN A 94 2.73 -12.07 -11.41
N GLY A 95 3.33 -12.91 -10.58
CA GLY A 95 4.78 -12.88 -10.31
C GLY A 95 5.63 -13.48 -11.44
N GLY A 96 5.06 -14.37 -12.27
CA GLY A 96 5.85 -15.09 -13.29
C GLY A 96 7.07 -15.77 -12.67
N ASP A 97 8.26 -15.51 -13.25
CA ASP A 97 9.54 -16.01 -12.77
C ASP A 97 10.03 -15.32 -11.47
N ARG A 98 9.32 -14.30 -10.97
CA ARG A 98 9.65 -13.55 -9.74
C ARG A 98 8.43 -13.48 -8.81
N PRO A 99 8.24 -14.48 -7.94
CA PRO A 99 7.01 -14.62 -7.16
C PRO A 99 6.80 -13.48 -6.16
N PHE A 100 5.53 -13.24 -5.81
CA PHE A 100 5.17 -12.46 -4.63
C PHE A 100 5.15 -13.42 -3.42
N LEU A 101 5.90 -13.06 -2.39
CA LEU A 101 6.07 -13.86 -1.19
C LEU A 101 5.27 -13.21 -0.06
N GLU A 102 4.37 -13.92 0.58
CA GLU A 102 3.55 -13.33 1.64
C GLU A 102 4.31 -13.24 2.96
N VAL A 103 4.40 -12.02 3.51
CA VAL A 103 5.20 -11.71 4.70
C VAL A 103 4.38 -11.90 5.98
N LEU A 104 3.08 -11.62 5.91
CA LEU A 104 2.15 -11.72 7.04
C LEU A 104 0.98 -12.60 6.60
N GLU A 105 0.96 -13.83 7.11
CA GLU A 105 -0.17 -14.72 6.92
C GLU A 105 -1.36 -14.23 7.75
N GLY A 106 -2.55 -14.24 7.15
CA GLY A 106 -3.77 -13.96 7.90
C GLY A 106 -4.15 -15.09 8.86
N PRO A 107 -5.19 -14.90 9.67
CA PRO A 107 -5.63 -15.89 10.67
C PRO A 107 -6.07 -17.23 10.09
N GLY A 108 -6.35 -17.31 8.78
CA GLY A 108 -6.64 -18.55 8.06
C GLY A 108 -5.44 -19.15 7.34
N GLY A 109 -4.23 -18.63 7.56
CA GLY A 109 -2.98 -19.02 6.90
C GLY A 109 -2.66 -18.21 5.64
N ALA A 110 -1.68 -18.68 4.88
CA ALA A 110 -1.24 -18.02 3.65
C ALA A 110 -2.39 -17.84 2.63
N GLY A 111 -2.45 -16.68 1.98
CA GLY A 111 -3.50 -16.27 1.07
C GLY A 111 -4.70 -15.61 1.75
N THR A 112 -4.74 -15.56 3.08
CA THR A 112 -5.83 -14.93 3.82
C THR A 112 -5.50 -13.48 4.22
N TRP A 113 -6.55 -12.68 4.42
CA TRP A 113 -6.41 -11.26 4.73
C TRP A 113 -6.24 -11.01 6.22
N ASN A 114 -5.33 -10.12 6.59
CA ASN A 114 -5.26 -9.56 7.93
C ASN A 114 -6.32 -8.46 8.10
N SER A 115 -6.79 -8.28 9.32
CA SER A 115 -7.83 -7.31 9.66
C SER A 115 -7.31 -6.32 10.70
N LEU A 116 -7.72 -5.06 10.57
CA LEU A 116 -7.51 -4.04 11.59
C LEU A 116 -8.74 -3.89 12.50
N ALA A 117 -9.70 -4.81 12.41
CA ALA A 117 -10.86 -4.80 13.26
C ALA A 117 -10.44 -4.90 14.73
N ILE A 118 -10.83 -3.90 15.50
CA ILE A 118 -10.66 -3.89 16.94
C ILE A 118 -11.66 -4.89 17.53
N VAL A 119 -11.15 -5.88 18.24
CA VAL A 119 -11.96 -6.78 19.05
C VAL A 119 -12.22 -6.07 20.38
N GLU A 120 -13.48 -5.77 20.69
CA GLU A 120 -13.85 -5.02 21.89
C GLU A 120 -13.39 -5.71 23.19
N GLU A 121 -13.35 -7.04 23.18
CA GLU A 121 -12.91 -7.86 24.32
C GLU A 121 -11.44 -7.63 24.67
N ASP A 122 -10.61 -7.29 23.68
CA ASP A 122 -9.16 -7.08 23.84
C ASP A 122 -8.82 -5.66 24.33
N LEU A 123 -9.78 -4.73 24.30
CA LEU A 123 -9.56 -3.36 24.75
C LEU A 123 -9.47 -3.27 26.27
N ALA A 124 -8.54 -2.45 26.77
CA ALA A 124 -8.46 -2.17 28.18
C ALA A 124 -9.74 -1.46 28.68
N PRO A 125 -10.18 -1.66 29.94
CA PRO A 125 -11.38 -0.99 30.46
C PRO A 125 -11.36 0.54 30.33
N ALA A 126 -10.18 1.15 30.40
CA ALA A 126 -10.00 2.60 30.24
C ALA A 126 -10.16 3.08 28.78
N GLU A 127 -9.84 2.23 27.80
CA GLU A 127 -10.06 2.52 26.38
C GLU A 127 -11.53 2.36 25.99
N ARG A 128 -12.27 1.62 26.83
CA ARG A 128 -13.71 1.41 26.66
C ARG A 128 -14.59 2.51 27.25
N GLN A 129 -14.00 3.50 27.88
CA GLN A 129 -14.69 4.56 28.60
C GLN A 129 -14.32 5.94 28.05
N SER A 130 -15.28 6.86 28.08
CA SER A 130 -15.03 8.26 27.83
C SER A 130 -14.07 8.84 28.88
N PRO A 131 -13.49 10.03 28.65
CA PRO A 131 -12.71 10.73 29.67
C PRO A 131 -13.47 10.98 30.98
N THR A 132 -14.81 10.90 30.96
CA THR A 132 -15.68 11.05 32.14
C THR A 132 -16.07 9.71 32.78
N GLY A 133 -15.54 8.58 32.29
CA GLY A 133 -15.75 7.24 32.85
C GLY A 133 -17.01 6.52 32.36
N GLU A 134 -17.75 7.09 31.42
CA GLU A 134 -18.94 6.47 30.83
C GLU A 134 -18.53 5.47 29.76
N ALA A 135 -19.09 4.27 29.75
CA ALA A 135 -18.83 3.30 28.69
C ALA A 135 -19.28 3.85 27.34
N PHE A 136 -18.47 3.69 26.30
CA PHE A 136 -18.90 4.04 24.95
C PHE A 136 -20.07 3.14 24.52
N ALA A 137 -21.09 3.72 23.89
CA ALA A 137 -22.27 2.97 23.47
C ALA A 137 -21.98 1.99 22.32
N ALA A 138 -20.95 2.28 21.51
CA ALA A 138 -20.41 1.41 20.48
C ALA A 138 -19.02 1.92 20.04
N PHE A 139 -18.12 1.01 19.67
CA PHE A 139 -16.87 1.37 18.98
C PHE A 139 -17.11 1.41 17.47
N PRO A 140 -16.40 2.30 16.74
CA PRO A 140 -16.37 2.21 15.28
C PRO A 140 -15.68 0.89 14.87
N LEU A 141 -16.48 -0.09 14.45
CA LEU A 141 -16.00 -1.39 14.00
C LEU A 141 -15.36 -1.26 12.61
N GLN A 142 -14.08 -1.63 12.48
CA GLN A 142 -13.32 -1.56 11.22
C GLN A 142 -13.39 -2.89 10.43
N GLU A 143 -14.52 -3.60 10.50
CA GLU A 143 -14.68 -4.96 9.96
C GLU A 143 -14.46 -5.08 8.44
N ASN A 144 -14.63 -3.97 7.72
CA ASN A 144 -14.50 -3.93 6.27
C ASN A 144 -13.10 -3.60 5.79
N VAL A 145 -12.16 -3.30 6.70
CA VAL A 145 -10.80 -2.87 6.37
C VAL A 145 -9.85 -4.04 6.61
N ARG A 146 -9.13 -4.42 5.55
CA ARG A 146 -8.22 -5.55 5.55
C ARG A 146 -6.94 -5.25 4.82
N TYR A 147 -5.85 -5.94 5.15
CA TYR A 147 -4.56 -5.73 4.50
C TYR A 147 -3.79 -7.04 4.31
N ARG A 148 -2.86 -7.03 3.37
CA ARG A 148 -1.89 -8.10 3.11
C ARG A 148 -0.55 -7.48 2.76
N VAL A 149 0.51 -8.23 3.03
CA VAL A 149 1.87 -7.74 2.81
C VAL A 149 2.68 -8.79 2.09
N PHE A 150 3.37 -8.34 1.06
CA PHE A 150 4.17 -9.15 0.18
C PHE A 150 5.61 -8.65 0.16
N ALA A 151 6.56 -9.56 0.03
CA ALA A 151 7.94 -9.30 -0.31
C ALA A 151 8.17 -9.73 -1.76
N ARG A 152 9.01 -8.98 -2.45
CA ARG A 152 9.50 -9.32 -3.79
C ARG A 152 10.93 -8.83 -3.91
N ASP A 153 11.81 -9.68 -4.41
CA ASP A 153 13.17 -9.31 -4.76
C ASP A 153 13.21 -8.06 -5.66
N ASP A 154 14.25 -7.24 -5.51
CA ASP A 154 14.36 -5.92 -6.14
C ASP A 154 14.88 -5.92 -7.57
N GLU A 155 14.81 -7.09 -8.19
CA GLU A 155 15.22 -7.34 -9.57
C GLU A 155 16.73 -7.37 -9.78
N ASP A 156 17.44 -7.93 -8.80
CA ASP A 156 18.87 -8.19 -8.87
C ASP A 156 19.27 -8.94 -10.15
N PRO A 157 20.44 -8.61 -10.73
CA PRO A 157 20.94 -9.25 -11.93
C PRO A 157 21.15 -10.75 -11.67
N VAL A 158 20.83 -11.56 -12.68
CA VAL A 158 20.98 -13.02 -12.63
C VAL A 158 22.39 -13.36 -12.17
N ASP A 159 22.49 -14.08 -11.05
CA ASP A 159 23.75 -14.61 -10.55
C ASP A 159 24.37 -15.50 -11.65
N PRO A 160 25.53 -15.13 -12.23
CA PRO A 160 26.15 -15.90 -13.30
C PRO A 160 26.58 -17.30 -12.84
N THR A 161 26.65 -17.54 -11.52
CA THR A 161 26.99 -18.84 -10.93
C THR A 161 25.78 -19.73 -10.68
N ASP A 162 24.55 -19.19 -10.73
CA ASP A 162 23.31 -19.96 -10.65
C ASP A 162 22.21 -19.36 -11.54
N PRO A 163 22.17 -19.73 -12.84
CA PRO A 163 21.20 -19.20 -13.80
C PRO A 163 19.82 -19.85 -13.70
N THR A 164 19.51 -20.64 -12.66
CA THR A 164 18.24 -21.35 -12.58
C THR A 164 17.06 -20.39 -12.37
N PRO A 165 16.00 -20.44 -13.23
CA PRO A 165 14.82 -19.58 -13.09
C PRO A 165 14.12 -19.74 -11.73
N ALA A 166 14.19 -20.93 -11.13
CA ALA A 166 13.59 -21.22 -9.83
C ALA A 166 14.18 -20.41 -8.66
N ASN A 167 15.40 -19.88 -8.82
CA ASN A 167 16.08 -19.07 -7.81
C ASN A 167 16.04 -17.56 -8.14
N GLN A 168 15.47 -17.20 -9.30
CA GLN A 168 15.26 -15.80 -9.67
C GLN A 168 14.15 -15.23 -8.78
N GLY A 169 14.44 -14.13 -8.10
CA GLY A 169 13.49 -13.49 -7.19
C GLY A 169 13.46 -14.02 -5.75
N ILE A 170 14.39 -14.90 -5.38
CA ILE A 170 14.57 -15.41 -4.01
C ILE A 170 15.98 -15.13 -3.47
N ARG A 171 16.97 -14.97 -4.36
CA ARG A 171 18.32 -14.55 -3.99
C ARG A 171 18.41 -13.03 -3.98
N ASP A 172 18.87 -12.50 -2.86
CA ASP A 172 19.17 -11.09 -2.64
C ASP A 172 20.69 -10.94 -2.49
N THR A 173 21.30 -10.18 -3.40
CA THR A 173 22.74 -9.91 -3.45
C THR A 173 23.08 -8.51 -2.97
N ASN A 174 22.16 -7.56 -3.11
CA ASN A 174 22.38 -6.15 -2.81
C ASN A 174 21.82 -5.72 -1.44
N LYS A 175 21.19 -6.64 -0.70
CA LYS A 175 20.61 -6.47 0.64
C LYS A 175 19.34 -5.65 0.63
N GLN A 176 18.63 -5.62 -0.49
CA GLN A 176 17.42 -4.83 -0.69
C GLN A 176 16.28 -5.72 -1.16
N VAL A 177 15.07 -5.37 -0.76
CA VAL A 177 13.86 -6.08 -1.18
C VAL A 177 12.68 -5.12 -1.20
N TRP A 178 11.76 -5.32 -2.16
CA TRP A 178 10.49 -4.62 -2.15
C TRP A 178 9.55 -5.23 -1.14
N LEU A 179 9.08 -4.40 -0.22
CA LEU A 179 7.94 -4.70 0.62
C LEU A 179 6.71 -3.97 0.06
N ILE A 180 5.64 -4.72 -0.17
CA ILE A 180 4.45 -4.28 -0.86
C ILE A 180 3.25 -4.57 0.04
N ALA A 181 2.61 -3.53 0.56
CA ALA A 181 1.42 -3.66 1.36
C ALA A 181 0.19 -3.28 0.53
N VAL A 182 -0.82 -4.15 0.55
CA VAL A 182 -2.12 -3.94 -0.09
C VAL A 182 -3.16 -3.80 1.00
N GLY A 183 -3.76 -2.61 1.10
CA GLY A 183 -4.93 -2.37 1.93
C GLY A 183 -6.19 -2.38 1.08
N GLU A 184 -7.27 -2.94 1.62
CA GLU A 184 -8.54 -3.09 0.93
C GLU A 184 -9.70 -2.75 1.86
N VAL A 185 -10.66 -1.98 1.33
CA VAL A 185 -11.95 -1.74 1.96
C VAL A 185 -13.03 -2.45 1.17
N VAL A 186 -13.69 -3.41 1.82
CA VAL A 186 -14.81 -4.16 1.27
C VAL A 186 -16.06 -3.30 1.36
N GLY A 187 -16.63 -2.94 0.20
CA GLY A 187 -17.89 -2.23 0.16
C GLY A 187 -19.09 -3.18 0.35
N PRO A 188 -20.32 -2.67 0.17
CA PRO A 188 -21.53 -3.49 0.18
C PRO A 188 -21.46 -4.71 -0.75
N ALA A 189 -22.29 -5.72 -0.51
CA ALA A 189 -22.33 -6.93 -1.33
C ALA A 189 -22.40 -6.60 -2.83
N ASN A 190 -21.59 -7.29 -3.63
CA ASN A 190 -21.41 -7.08 -5.08
C ASN A 190 -20.79 -5.74 -5.51
N SER A 191 -20.29 -4.91 -4.58
CA SER A 191 -19.46 -3.76 -4.94
C SER A 191 -18.02 -4.19 -5.22
N ARG A 192 -17.32 -3.39 -6.03
CA ARG A 192 -15.87 -3.54 -6.21
C ARG A 192 -15.17 -3.04 -4.93
N PRO A 193 -14.25 -3.83 -4.36
CA PRO A 193 -13.47 -3.35 -3.23
C PRO A 193 -12.56 -2.19 -3.66
N THR A 194 -12.37 -1.24 -2.75
CA THR A 194 -11.40 -0.15 -2.95
C THR A 194 -10.05 -0.61 -2.42
N ARG A 195 -9.02 -0.60 -3.27
CA ARG A 195 -7.66 -1.02 -2.92
C ARG A 195 -6.71 0.16 -2.94
N ALA A 196 -5.77 0.17 -2.01
CA ALA A 196 -4.59 1.02 -2.02
C ALA A 196 -3.35 0.13 -1.90
N VAL A 197 -2.29 0.47 -2.62
CA VAL A 197 -1.04 -0.29 -2.63
C VAL A 197 0.11 0.65 -2.31
N ILE A 198 0.95 0.23 -1.37
CA ILE A 198 2.15 0.97 -0.96
C ILE A 198 3.35 0.05 -1.15
N HIS A 199 4.38 0.58 -1.81
CA HIS A 199 5.62 -0.11 -2.07
C HIS A 199 6.73 0.63 -1.33
N ALA A 200 7.59 -0.10 -0.64
CA ALA A 200 8.79 0.44 -0.03
C ALA A 200 9.97 -0.49 -0.32
N LEU A 201 11.09 0.09 -0.74
CA LEU A 201 12.35 -0.62 -0.80
C LEU A 201 12.94 -0.62 0.60
N ILE A 202 13.16 -1.80 1.16
CA ILE A 202 13.81 -1.94 2.47
C ILE A 202 15.23 -2.45 2.25
N THR A 203 16.16 -1.93 3.07
CA THR A 203 17.57 -2.32 3.04
C THR A 203 18.01 -2.76 4.42
N ASN A 204 18.90 -3.75 4.48
CA ASN A 204 19.51 -4.15 5.74
C ASN A 204 20.73 -3.28 6.08
N GLU A 205 20.57 -2.38 7.06
CA GLU A 205 21.65 -1.48 7.52
C GLU A 205 22.62 -2.12 8.52
N ASN A 206 22.36 -3.34 9.01
CA ASN A 206 23.32 -4.07 9.85
C ASN A 206 24.48 -4.67 9.04
N ALA A 207 24.42 -4.61 7.72
CA ALA A 207 25.57 -4.82 6.86
C ALA A 207 26.28 -3.47 6.64
N PRO A 208 27.63 -3.44 6.48
CA PRO A 208 28.35 -2.18 6.34
C PRO A 208 27.68 -1.29 5.30
N ALA A 209 27.30 -0.10 5.73
CA ALA A 209 26.56 0.85 4.92
C ALA A 209 27.33 1.06 3.60
N VAL A 210 26.73 0.67 2.48
CA VAL A 210 27.20 1.13 1.18
C VAL A 210 26.73 2.58 1.07
N THR A 211 27.47 3.47 1.72
CA THR A 211 27.35 4.91 1.54
C THR A 211 27.91 5.27 0.17
N ARG A 212 27.14 5.07 -0.90
CA ARG A 212 27.08 6.04 -2.02
C ARG A 212 26.05 5.68 -3.09
N PRO A 213 25.17 6.61 -3.46
CA PRO A 213 24.77 6.74 -4.86
C PRO A 213 25.94 7.38 -5.60
N GLY A 214 26.73 6.60 -6.34
CA GLY A 214 27.85 7.12 -7.12
C GLY A 214 28.93 6.08 -7.40
N SER A 215 29.49 6.14 -8.60
CA SER A 215 30.58 5.30 -9.10
C SER A 215 31.70 5.11 -8.08
N GLY A 216 32.25 3.89 -8.05
CA GLY A 216 33.36 3.48 -7.18
C GLY A 216 34.40 4.58 -7.05
N SER A 217 34.59 5.03 -5.82
CA SER A 217 35.63 5.98 -5.45
C SER A 217 36.98 5.30 -5.47
N ASP A 218 37.52 5.10 -6.67
CA ASP A 218 38.95 5.32 -6.94
C ASP A 218 39.17 6.61 -7.74
N SER A 219 38.10 7.31 -8.16
CA SER A 219 38.20 8.66 -8.72
C SER A 219 36.86 9.39 -8.59
N GLY A 220 36.75 10.38 -7.69
CA GLY A 220 35.60 11.29 -7.70
C GLY A 220 35.20 11.87 -6.35
N GLY A 221 35.92 12.90 -5.92
CA GLY A 221 35.37 13.91 -5.02
C GLY A 221 34.47 14.90 -5.81
N PRO A 222 33.51 15.57 -5.16
CA PRO A 222 32.81 16.69 -5.76
C PRO A 222 33.77 17.90 -5.78
N GLU A 223 33.90 18.52 -6.94
CA GLU A 223 34.97 19.46 -7.34
C GLU A 223 36.25 18.76 -7.79
N GLY A 224 36.42 18.67 -9.11
CA GLY A 224 37.64 18.21 -9.78
C GLY A 224 38.82 19.17 -9.62
N THR A 225 39.24 19.40 -8.38
CA THR A 225 40.44 20.15 -8.01
C THR A 225 41.28 19.30 -7.07
N HIS A 226 41.90 18.26 -7.61
CA HIS A 226 43.17 17.81 -7.05
C HIS A 226 44.26 18.70 -7.64
N ASP A 227 44.80 19.51 -6.73
CA ASP A 227 46.06 20.21 -6.85
C ASP A 227 47.14 19.21 -7.29
N SER A 228 47.58 19.33 -8.55
CA SER A 228 48.77 18.66 -9.03
C SER A 228 49.97 19.46 -8.54
N GLY A 229 50.39 19.20 -7.31
CA GLY A 229 51.59 19.78 -6.72
C GLY A 229 52.26 18.75 -5.81
N GLU A 230 53.30 18.10 -6.34
CA GLU A 230 54.55 17.70 -5.67
C GLU A 230 54.38 16.84 -4.39
N GLU A 231 54.75 15.57 -4.28
CA GLU A 231 56.02 14.88 -4.58
C GLU A 231 55.75 13.38 -4.35
N GLU A 232 56.24 12.49 -5.22
CA GLU A 232 56.40 11.08 -4.86
C GLU A 232 57.50 10.93 -3.80
N PRO A 233 57.39 9.89 -2.95
CA PRO A 233 58.55 9.02 -2.87
C PRO A 233 58.16 7.55 -3.09
N ILE A 234 58.80 7.02 -4.13
CA ILE A 234 59.05 5.60 -4.40
C ILE A 234 59.78 4.99 -3.20
N ASP A 235 59.38 3.80 -2.73
CA ASP A 235 60.35 2.75 -2.37
C ASP A 235 59.71 1.33 -2.26
N VAL A 236 59.99 0.54 -3.30
CA VAL A 236 60.57 -0.83 -3.29
C VAL A 236 59.81 -1.97 -2.56
N GLU A 237 59.27 -2.84 -3.41
CA GLU A 237 59.26 -4.32 -3.40
C GLU A 237 59.38 -5.08 -2.06
N ASN A 238 58.40 -5.95 -1.81
CA ASN A 238 58.65 -7.29 -1.24
C ASN A 238 57.52 -8.25 -1.68
N GLU A 239 57.60 -8.71 -2.93
CA GLU A 239 56.89 -9.89 -3.40
C GLU A 239 57.71 -11.13 -2.97
N VAL A 240 57.24 -11.86 -1.95
CA VAL A 240 57.83 -13.16 -1.60
C VAL A 240 57.21 -14.22 -2.51
N VAL A 241 57.85 -14.44 -3.66
CA VAL A 241 57.58 -15.59 -4.53
C VAL A 241 58.18 -16.84 -3.90
N VAL A 242 57.33 -17.79 -3.51
CA VAL A 242 57.77 -19.11 -3.06
C VAL A 242 58.10 -19.96 -4.28
N LEU A 243 59.39 -20.17 -4.57
CA LEU A 243 59.84 -21.13 -5.57
C LEU A 243 60.30 -22.43 -4.89
N SER A 244 59.51 -23.49 -5.04
CA SER A 244 59.89 -24.85 -4.67
C SER A 244 60.99 -25.38 -5.59
N SER A 245 62.05 -25.96 -5.03
CA SER A 245 62.96 -26.80 -5.80
C SER A 245 63.16 -28.16 -5.11
N THR A 246 62.82 -29.21 -5.86
CA THR A 246 63.39 -30.56 -5.80
C THR A 246 63.76 -30.90 -7.27
N PRO A 247 64.72 -31.78 -7.56
CA PRO A 247 65.00 -33.04 -6.85
C PRO A 247 66.21 -33.02 -5.91
#